data_AF-K6G4P3-F1
#
_entry.id   AF-K6G4P3-F1
#
_cell.length_a   1.000
_cell.length_b   1.000
_cell.length_c   1.000
_cell.angle_alpha   90.00
_cell.angle_beta   90.00
_cell.angle_gamma   90.00
#
_symmetry.space_group_name_H-M   'P 1'
#
loop_
_entity.id
_entity.type
_entity.pdbx_description
1 polymer ?
#
loop_
_entity_poly.entity_id
_entity_poly.type
_entity_poly.pdbx_seq_one_letter_code
_entity_poly.pdbx_strand_id
1 'polypeptide(L)'
;MFKNIGIVLKKSLSSSESSVVSGLLSVLLKNTKTIYSTNQIDYEGVDIVDHEKFNTSVDLIIVFGGDGTLLGAARKFIENEIPILGINMGAVGFLTDVNIENFESVINDVFKGNYILEERSLVEAQFSGQEVFGLNEVLIHSGSYAQLMRYRLLIDGKTVYEQRSDGLIVATPTGSTAYALSAGGSIVHPELNIWNIIPMMSQSLSSRPLIVSNKKSLEIQLIEGPLEHAMVCVDGQKDIPVEYNKSIHISKKNSSLKIIHPSDNDFYEACREKLGWSLDITAKKNHQT
;
A
#
# COMPACT_ATOMS: atom_id res chain seq x y z
N MET A 1 -6.20 -19.16 16.54
CA MET A 1 -6.13 -20.14 15.44
C MET A 1 -7.18 -19.76 14.43
N PHE A 2 -6.77 -19.39 13.23
CA PHE A 2 -7.66 -18.98 12.14
C PHE A 2 -8.46 -20.19 11.65
N LYS A 3 -9.77 -20.05 11.52
CA LYS A 3 -10.69 -21.12 11.12
C LYS A 3 -11.52 -20.74 9.90
N ASN A 4 -11.79 -19.45 9.72
CA ASN A 4 -12.70 -18.93 8.71
C ASN A 4 -11.91 -17.98 7.80
N ILE A 5 -11.50 -18.48 6.65
CA ILE A 5 -10.56 -17.77 5.79
C ILE A 5 -11.30 -17.01 4.71
N GLY A 6 -11.06 -15.71 4.61
CA GLY A 6 -11.48 -14.91 3.48
C GLY A 6 -10.43 -14.98 2.38
N ILE A 7 -10.84 -15.11 1.12
CA ILE A 7 -9.91 -15.06 -0.02
C ILE A 7 -10.20 -13.87 -0.91
N VAL A 8 -9.12 -13.24 -1.39
CA VAL A 8 -9.17 -12.17 -2.39
C VAL A 8 -8.24 -12.55 -3.53
N LEU A 9 -8.77 -12.58 -4.75
CA LEU A 9 -8.01 -12.90 -5.95
C LEU A 9 -7.75 -11.62 -6.75
N LYS A 10 -6.62 -11.58 -7.47
CA LYS A 10 -6.39 -10.53 -8.47
C LYS A 10 -7.51 -10.53 -9.54
N LYS A 11 -7.81 -9.35 -10.10
CA LYS A 11 -8.98 -9.13 -10.99
C LYS A 11 -9.05 -10.06 -12.20
N SER A 12 -7.91 -10.45 -12.75
CA SER A 12 -7.83 -11.31 -13.95
C SER A 12 -6.78 -12.40 -13.72
N LEU A 13 -7.26 -13.62 -13.50
CA LEU A 13 -6.44 -14.83 -13.45
C LEU A 13 -6.38 -15.45 -14.85
N SER A 14 -5.18 -15.80 -15.29
CA SER A 14 -5.01 -16.68 -16.45
C SER A 14 -5.42 -18.12 -16.09
N SER A 15 -5.67 -18.97 -17.09
CA SER A 15 -6.08 -20.36 -16.85
C SER A 15 -5.06 -21.15 -16.01
N SER A 16 -3.76 -20.90 -16.21
CA SER A 16 -2.69 -21.51 -15.40
C SER A 16 -2.75 -21.03 -13.95
N GLU A 17 -2.95 -19.74 -13.72
CA GLU A 17 -3.04 -19.17 -12.37
C GLU A 17 -4.29 -19.64 -11.63
N SER A 18 -5.43 -19.78 -12.31
CA SER A 18 -6.63 -20.37 -11.71
C SER A 18 -6.41 -21.81 -11.26
N SER A 19 -5.65 -22.58 -12.04
CA SER A 19 -5.31 -23.97 -11.70
C SER A 19 -4.40 -24.03 -10.46
N VAL A 20 -3.42 -23.13 -10.37
CA VAL A 20 -2.57 -22.97 -9.18
C VAL A 20 -3.41 -22.61 -7.96
N VAL A 21 -4.27 -21.59 -8.06
CA VAL A 21 -5.15 -21.17 -6.95
C VAL A 21 -6.00 -22.34 -6.47
N SER A 22 -6.59 -23.13 -7.37
CA SER A 22 -7.35 -24.34 -7.00
C SER A 22 -6.54 -25.32 -6.13
N GLY A 23 -5.27 -25.56 -6.49
CA GLY A 23 -4.35 -26.37 -5.70
C GLY A 23 -4.08 -25.79 -4.31
N LEU A 24 -3.87 -24.47 -4.22
CA LEU A 24 -3.64 -23.78 -2.94
C LEU A 24 -4.89 -23.77 -2.05
N LEU A 25 -6.09 -23.61 -2.63
CA LEU A 25 -7.36 -23.71 -1.90
C LEU A 25 -7.57 -25.12 -1.35
N SER A 26 -7.19 -26.16 -2.09
CA SER A 26 -7.24 -27.55 -1.62
C SER A 26 -6.35 -27.76 -0.38
N VAL A 27 -5.21 -27.09 -0.29
CA VAL A 27 -4.36 -27.10 0.91
C VAL A 27 -5.02 -26.39 2.08
N LEU A 28 -5.67 -25.23 1.82
CA LEU A 28 -6.40 -24.50 2.86
C LEU A 28 -7.57 -25.30 3.44
N LEU A 29 -8.33 -26.01 2.59
CA LEU A 29 -9.47 -26.82 3.04
C LEU A 29 -9.08 -27.97 3.98
N LYS A 30 -7.83 -28.43 3.98
CA LYS A 30 -7.35 -29.46 4.92
C LYS A 30 -7.31 -28.96 6.37
N ASN A 31 -7.12 -27.65 6.57
CA ASN A 31 -6.81 -27.06 7.86
C ASN A 31 -7.79 -25.94 8.28
N THR A 32 -8.76 -25.61 7.43
CA THR A 32 -9.74 -24.54 7.68
C THR A 32 -11.15 -25.11 7.80
N LYS A 33 -12.04 -24.38 8.47
CA LYS A 33 -13.44 -24.78 8.60
C LYS A 33 -14.26 -24.34 7.40
N THR A 34 -14.06 -23.09 6.96
CA THR A 34 -14.81 -22.50 5.84
C THR A 34 -13.95 -21.46 5.15
N ILE A 35 -14.07 -21.40 3.82
CA ILE A 35 -13.44 -20.38 2.98
C ILE A 35 -14.55 -19.47 2.42
N TYR A 36 -14.35 -18.16 2.50
CA TYR A 36 -15.30 -17.14 2.06
C TYR A 36 -14.72 -16.29 0.93
N SER A 37 -15.57 -15.85 0.01
CA SER A 37 -15.23 -14.84 -0.99
C SER A 37 -16.37 -13.85 -1.16
N THR A 38 -16.04 -12.59 -1.39
CA THR A 38 -17.04 -11.58 -1.78
C THR A 38 -17.25 -11.48 -3.29
N ASN A 39 -16.34 -12.07 -4.06
CA ASN A 39 -16.40 -12.05 -5.52
C ASN A 39 -16.99 -13.38 -6.00
N GLN A 40 -17.76 -13.36 -7.08
CA GLN A 40 -18.21 -14.58 -7.72
C GLN A 40 -17.01 -15.33 -8.31
N ILE A 41 -16.72 -16.50 -7.75
CA ILE A 41 -15.62 -17.37 -8.13
C ILE A 41 -16.12 -18.82 -8.13
N ASP A 42 -15.61 -19.62 -9.05
CA ASP A 42 -16.02 -21.01 -9.24
C ASP A 42 -14.94 -21.96 -8.70
N TYR A 43 -14.84 -22.04 -7.38
CA TYR A 43 -13.97 -22.97 -6.68
C TYR A 43 -14.78 -23.78 -5.67
N GLU A 44 -14.57 -25.09 -5.67
CA GLU A 44 -15.22 -26.01 -4.74
C GLU A 44 -14.81 -25.69 -3.29
N GLY A 45 -15.78 -25.72 -2.37
CA GLY A 45 -15.55 -25.45 -0.95
C GLY A 45 -15.41 -23.97 -0.58
N VAL A 46 -15.74 -23.04 -1.49
CA VAL A 46 -15.75 -21.60 -1.20
C VAL A 46 -17.18 -21.05 -1.15
N ASP A 47 -17.53 -20.44 -0.02
CA ASP A 47 -18.80 -19.78 0.20
C ASP A 47 -18.77 -18.33 -0.32
N ILE A 48 -19.59 -18.03 -1.32
CA ILE A 48 -19.78 -16.65 -1.79
C ILE A 48 -20.75 -15.94 -0.85
N VAL A 49 -20.31 -14.83 -0.26
CA VAL A 49 -21.07 -14.04 0.71
C VAL A 49 -20.99 -12.55 0.40
N ASP A 50 -21.94 -11.77 0.92
CA ASP A 50 -21.86 -10.31 0.87
C ASP A 50 -20.79 -9.76 1.82
N HIS A 51 -20.58 -8.44 1.76
CA HIS A 51 -19.59 -7.76 2.60
C HIS A 51 -19.86 -7.88 4.09
N GLU A 52 -21.11 -7.76 4.52
CA GLU A 52 -21.45 -7.77 5.94
C GLU A 52 -21.19 -9.14 6.56
N LYS A 53 -21.58 -10.21 5.87
CA LYS A 53 -21.34 -11.58 6.31
C LYS A 53 -19.85 -11.94 6.25
N PHE A 54 -19.13 -11.52 5.21
CA PHE A 54 -17.69 -11.72 5.13
C PHE A 54 -16.98 -11.12 6.35
N ASN A 55 -17.29 -9.86 6.64
CA ASN A 55 -16.69 -9.07 7.71
C ASN A 55 -16.92 -9.62 9.12
N THR A 56 -18.04 -10.31 9.33
CA THR A 56 -18.39 -10.89 10.64
C THR A 56 -17.97 -12.35 10.79
N SER A 57 -17.65 -13.04 9.69
CA SER A 57 -17.33 -14.48 9.68
C SER A 57 -15.84 -14.76 9.58
N VAL A 58 -15.08 -13.92 8.89
CA VAL A 58 -13.67 -14.15 8.54
C VAL A 58 -12.73 -13.74 9.69
N ASP A 59 -11.72 -14.57 9.96
CA ASP A 59 -10.67 -14.29 10.95
C ASP A 59 -9.26 -14.07 10.35
N LEU A 60 -9.06 -14.40 9.06
CA LEU A 60 -7.85 -14.11 8.28
C LEU A 60 -8.22 -13.92 6.80
N ILE A 61 -7.67 -12.90 6.16
CA ILE A 61 -7.78 -12.70 4.70
C ILE A 61 -6.50 -13.16 4.02
N ILE A 62 -6.61 -14.04 3.03
CA ILE A 62 -5.50 -14.46 2.16
C ILE A 62 -5.69 -13.82 0.79
N VAL A 63 -4.70 -13.04 0.37
CA VAL A 63 -4.71 -12.34 -0.91
C VAL A 63 -3.82 -13.07 -1.90
N PHE A 64 -4.38 -13.56 -2.99
CA PHE A 64 -3.64 -14.19 -4.09
C PHE A 64 -3.42 -13.15 -5.21
N GLY A 65 -2.21 -12.61 -5.29
CA GLY A 65 -1.84 -11.55 -6.23
C GLY A 65 -0.57 -10.81 -5.80
N GLY A 66 -0.29 -9.66 -6.40
CA GLY A 66 0.80 -8.78 -5.96
C GLY A 66 0.31 -7.64 -5.06
N ASP A 67 1.22 -6.71 -4.73
CA ASP A 67 0.98 -5.55 -3.86
C ASP A 67 -0.29 -4.76 -4.22
N GLY A 68 -0.58 -4.54 -5.51
CA GLY A 68 -1.80 -3.84 -5.95
C GLY A 68 -3.10 -4.56 -5.58
N THR A 69 -3.08 -5.89 -5.52
CA THR A 69 -4.24 -6.70 -5.08
C THR A 69 -4.40 -6.60 -3.57
N LEU A 70 -3.29 -6.65 -2.84
CA LEU A 70 -3.29 -6.48 -1.38
C LEU A 70 -3.74 -5.07 -0.97
N LEU A 71 -3.30 -4.02 -1.65
CA LEU A 71 -3.80 -2.65 -1.46
C LEU A 71 -5.32 -2.57 -1.68
N GLY A 72 -5.83 -3.26 -2.69
CA GLY A 72 -7.28 -3.36 -2.94
C GLY A 72 -8.02 -4.06 -1.80
N ALA A 73 -7.46 -5.15 -1.26
CA ALA A 73 -8.03 -5.86 -0.12
C ALA A 73 -7.98 -5.01 1.16
N ALA A 74 -6.84 -4.38 1.45
CA ALA A 74 -6.66 -3.50 2.60
C ALA A 74 -7.72 -2.40 2.63
N ARG A 75 -7.89 -1.65 1.54
CA ARG A 75 -8.94 -0.60 1.47
C ARG A 75 -10.35 -1.11 1.74
N LYS A 76 -10.63 -2.36 1.35
CA LYS A 76 -11.95 -2.96 1.44
C LYS A 76 -12.29 -3.48 2.83
N PHE A 77 -11.28 -3.92 3.58
CA PHE A 77 -11.45 -4.66 4.83
C PHE A 77 -10.75 -4.03 6.05
N ILE A 78 -10.13 -2.85 5.89
CA ILE A 78 -9.36 -2.19 6.96
C ILE A 78 -10.17 -1.96 8.24
N GLU A 79 -11.43 -1.57 8.10
CA GLU A 79 -12.33 -1.24 9.22
C GLU A 79 -12.66 -2.46 10.10
N ASN A 80 -12.39 -3.68 9.62
CA ASN A 80 -12.64 -4.91 10.35
C ASN A 80 -11.43 -5.38 11.16
N GLU A 81 -10.27 -4.74 10.97
CA GLU A 81 -9.00 -5.10 11.58
C GLU A 81 -8.63 -6.59 11.44
N ILE A 82 -9.11 -7.23 10.36
CA ILE A 82 -8.81 -8.63 10.04
C ILE A 82 -7.38 -8.69 9.49
N PRO A 83 -6.50 -9.54 10.04
CA PRO A 83 -5.15 -9.72 9.50
C PRO A 83 -5.17 -10.18 8.04
N ILE A 84 -4.21 -9.70 7.26
CA ILE A 84 -4.05 -10.04 5.84
C ILE A 84 -2.72 -10.77 5.62
N LEU A 85 -2.76 -11.88 4.86
CA LEU A 85 -1.59 -12.59 4.37
C LEU A 85 -1.52 -12.46 2.84
N GLY A 86 -0.37 -12.01 2.32
CA GLY A 86 -0.15 -11.80 0.89
C GLY A 86 0.57 -12.97 0.22
N ILE A 87 -0.10 -13.65 -0.73
CA ILE A 87 0.48 -14.72 -1.55
C ILE A 87 0.81 -14.16 -2.93
N ASN A 88 2.11 -13.97 -3.16
CA ASN A 88 2.63 -13.52 -4.43
C ASN A 88 2.49 -14.62 -5.49
N MET A 89 1.83 -14.27 -6.61
CA MET A 89 1.67 -15.14 -7.78
C MET A 89 2.65 -14.84 -8.92
N GLY A 90 3.73 -14.10 -8.64
CA GLY A 90 4.74 -13.66 -9.60
C GLY A 90 6.06 -13.28 -8.91
N ALA A 91 6.59 -12.08 -9.14
CA ALA A 91 7.82 -11.60 -8.50
C ALA A 91 7.56 -10.94 -7.12
N VAL A 92 8.37 -11.26 -6.10
CA VAL A 92 8.16 -10.93 -4.66
C VAL A 92 7.88 -9.47 -4.42
N GLY A 93 6.69 -9.13 -3.93
CA GLY A 93 6.31 -7.75 -3.61
C GLY A 93 6.87 -7.24 -2.28
N PHE A 94 6.68 -5.96 -1.97
CA PHE A 94 6.99 -5.44 -0.63
C PHE A 94 5.92 -5.79 0.42
N LEU A 95 4.72 -6.19 -0.03
CA LEU A 95 3.59 -6.56 0.83
C LEU A 95 3.19 -8.04 0.68
N THR A 96 3.67 -8.71 -0.36
CA THR A 96 3.38 -10.11 -0.66
C THR A 96 4.68 -10.92 -0.63
N ASP A 97 4.95 -11.53 0.51
CA ASP A 97 6.20 -12.19 0.91
C ASP A 97 6.12 -13.73 0.86
N VAL A 98 4.93 -14.29 0.70
CA VAL A 98 4.75 -15.75 0.50
C VAL A 98 4.71 -16.07 -0.98
N ASN A 99 5.53 -17.03 -1.43
CA ASN A 99 5.49 -17.51 -2.81
C ASN A 99 4.64 -18.79 -2.91
N ILE A 100 4.36 -19.22 -4.14
CA ILE A 100 3.49 -20.39 -4.37
C ILE A 100 4.20 -21.67 -3.89
N GLU A 101 5.52 -21.72 -4.01
CA GLU A 101 6.35 -22.89 -3.71
C GLU A 101 6.41 -23.21 -2.21
N ASN A 102 6.44 -22.19 -1.36
CA ASN A 102 6.51 -22.34 0.10
C ASN A 102 5.15 -22.20 0.81
N PHE A 103 4.07 -21.95 0.07
CA PHE A 103 2.73 -21.71 0.60
C PHE A 103 2.26 -22.76 1.62
N GLU A 104 2.37 -24.06 1.31
CA GLU A 104 1.88 -25.11 2.22
C GLU A 104 2.65 -25.14 3.54
N SER A 105 3.97 -24.84 3.51
CA SER A 105 4.75 -24.74 4.75
C SER A 105 4.31 -23.52 5.56
N VAL A 106 4.26 -22.35 4.92
CA VAL A 106 3.93 -21.08 5.58
C VAL A 106 2.53 -21.13 6.18
N ILE A 107 1.54 -21.64 5.46
CA ILE A 107 0.16 -21.66 5.96
C ILE A 107 -0.01 -22.58 7.17
N ASN A 108 0.72 -23.71 7.19
CA ASN A 108 0.73 -24.60 8.33
C ASN A 108 1.34 -23.94 9.57
N ASP A 109 2.38 -23.12 9.39
CA ASP A 109 2.99 -22.35 10.46
C ASP A 109 2.07 -21.23 10.95
N VAL A 110 1.44 -20.49 10.03
CA VAL A 110 0.46 -19.46 10.36
C VAL A 110 -0.69 -20.03 11.19
N PHE A 111 -1.23 -21.19 10.83
CA PHE A 111 -2.31 -21.84 11.60
C PHE A 111 -1.87 -22.37 12.96
N LYS A 112 -0.59 -22.70 13.13
CA LYS A 112 0.01 -23.05 14.43
C LYS A 112 0.33 -21.83 15.30
N GLY A 113 0.26 -20.62 14.75
CA GLY A 113 0.62 -19.38 15.45
C GLY A 113 2.08 -18.95 15.27
N ASN A 114 2.81 -19.58 14.36
CA ASN A 114 4.22 -19.30 14.08
C ASN A 114 4.34 -18.25 12.96
N TYR A 115 4.00 -17.00 13.29
CA TYR A 115 4.06 -15.89 12.34
C TYR A 115 4.37 -14.57 13.06
N ILE A 116 4.76 -13.57 12.29
CA ILE A 116 4.92 -12.19 12.76
C ILE A 116 3.67 -11.41 12.36
N LEU A 117 3.05 -10.74 13.33
CA LEU A 117 1.96 -9.79 13.06
C LEU A 117 2.55 -8.39 13.04
N GLU A 118 2.54 -7.76 11.87
CA GLU A 118 3.02 -6.39 11.69
C GLU A 118 1.86 -5.43 11.47
N GLU A 119 1.91 -4.27 12.12
CA GLU A 119 0.93 -3.20 11.93
C GLU A 119 1.49 -2.09 11.05
N ARG A 120 0.81 -1.82 9.93
CA ARG A 120 1.15 -0.73 9.02
C ARG A 120 0.23 0.46 9.24
N SER A 121 0.82 1.63 9.47
CA SER A 121 0.08 2.88 9.58
C SER A 121 -0.48 3.32 8.22
N LEU A 122 -1.70 3.86 8.22
CA LEU A 122 -2.30 4.50 7.06
C LEU A 122 -2.23 6.02 7.17
N VAL A 123 -2.16 6.67 6.02
CA VAL A 123 -2.32 8.13 5.90
C VAL A 123 -3.78 8.45 5.63
N GLU A 124 -4.30 9.47 6.29
CA GLU A 124 -5.65 9.99 6.11
C GLU A 124 -5.57 11.46 5.67
N ALA A 125 -6.39 11.84 4.68
CA ALA A 125 -6.55 13.21 4.24
C ALA A 125 -8.02 13.64 4.38
N GLN A 126 -8.22 14.81 4.96
CA GLN A 126 -9.51 15.45 5.14
C GLN A 126 -9.54 16.80 4.41
N PHE A 127 -10.54 16.99 3.55
CA PHE A 127 -10.73 18.23 2.77
C PHE A 127 -12.17 18.30 2.26
N SER A 128 -12.74 19.51 2.15
CA SER A 128 -14.09 19.71 1.59
C SER A 128 -15.20 18.82 2.19
N GLY A 129 -15.08 18.47 3.48
CA GLY A 129 -16.01 17.57 4.17
C GLY A 129 -15.90 16.08 3.79
N GLN A 130 -14.85 15.71 3.05
CA GLN A 130 -14.52 14.33 2.68
C GLN A 130 -13.34 13.83 3.51
N GLU A 131 -13.33 12.54 3.77
CA GLU A 131 -12.22 11.81 4.38
C GLU A 131 -11.82 10.68 3.43
N VAL A 132 -10.53 10.61 3.11
CA VAL A 132 -9.93 9.55 2.29
C VAL A 132 -8.66 9.05 2.96
N PHE A 133 -8.31 7.79 2.74
CA PHE A 133 -7.13 7.19 3.36
C PHE A 133 -6.41 6.24 2.40
N GLY A 134 -5.12 6.05 2.64
CA GLY A 134 -4.23 5.22 1.84
C GLY A 134 -3.19 4.51 2.68
N LEU A 135 -2.72 3.38 2.19
CA LEU A 135 -1.61 2.66 2.80
C LEU A 135 -0.28 3.27 2.38
N ASN A 136 -0.16 3.76 1.15
CA ASN A 136 1.10 4.24 0.59
C ASN A 136 1.22 5.76 0.71
N GLU A 137 0.35 6.52 0.04
CA GLU A 137 0.51 7.97 -0.04
C GLU A 137 -0.78 8.74 -0.31
N VAL A 138 -0.73 10.01 0.08
CA VAL A 138 -1.60 11.07 -0.46
C VAL A 138 -0.77 11.91 -1.42
N LEU A 139 -1.18 11.93 -2.68
CA LEU A 139 -0.64 12.78 -3.74
C LEU A 139 -1.56 14.00 -3.90
N ILE A 140 -0.99 15.19 -3.82
CA ILE A 140 -1.66 16.46 -4.13
C ILE A 140 -0.97 17.02 -5.37
N HIS A 141 -1.69 17.27 -6.46
CA HIS A 141 -1.09 17.75 -7.70
C HIS A 141 -1.96 18.77 -8.44
N SER A 142 -1.37 19.49 -9.38
CA SER A 142 -2.01 20.59 -10.11
C SER A 142 -3.11 20.16 -11.09
N GLY A 143 -3.29 18.85 -11.32
CA GLY A 143 -4.21 18.29 -12.32
C GLY A 143 -3.82 18.50 -13.79
N SER A 144 -2.78 19.30 -14.06
CA SER A 144 -2.30 19.63 -15.41
C SER A 144 -0.89 19.10 -15.65
N TYR A 145 -0.60 18.72 -16.89
CA TYR A 145 0.74 18.22 -17.26
C TYR A 145 1.75 19.37 -17.31
N ALA A 146 2.86 19.22 -16.57
CA ALA A 146 3.99 20.16 -16.56
C ALA A 146 3.62 21.61 -16.22
N GLN A 147 2.64 21.80 -15.33
CA GLN A 147 2.22 23.13 -14.86
C GLN A 147 2.14 23.15 -13.34
N LEU A 148 2.71 24.21 -12.76
CA LEU A 148 2.95 24.30 -11.32
C LEU A 148 1.73 24.86 -10.58
N MET A 149 1.37 24.22 -9.47
CA MET A 149 0.51 24.79 -8.45
C MET A 149 1.34 25.45 -7.35
N ARG A 150 0.74 26.41 -6.65
CA ARG A 150 1.30 27.08 -5.47
C ARG A 150 0.55 26.63 -4.22
N TYR A 151 1.29 26.20 -3.21
CA TYR A 151 0.74 25.79 -1.92
C TYR A 151 1.68 26.15 -0.78
N ARG A 152 1.14 26.11 0.44
CA ARG A 152 1.90 26.25 1.68
C ARG A 152 1.75 25.00 2.53
N LEU A 153 2.87 24.48 3.00
CA LEU A 153 2.92 23.37 3.96
C LEU A 153 3.05 23.93 5.37
N LEU A 154 2.17 23.48 6.26
CA LEU A 154 2.26 23.70 7.69
C LEU A 154 2.35 22.36 8.41
N ILE A 155 3.07 22.36 9.52
CA ILE A 155 3.19 21.21 10.43
C ILE A 155 2.84 21.67 11.83
N ASP A 156 1.85 21.05 12.46
CA ASP A 156 1.30 21.45 13.76
C ASP A 156 0.99 22.97 13.81
N GLY A 157 0.40 23.49 12.72
CA GLY A 157 0.03 24.91 12.56
C GLY A 157 1.18 25.88 12.28
N LYS A 158 2.43 25.40 12.14
CA LYS A 158 3.59 26.24 11.81
C LYS A 158 3.97 26.12 10.35
N THR A 159 4.09 27.25 9.66
CA THR A 159 4.56 27.27 8.27
C THR A 159 5.97 26.71 8.15
N VAL A 160 6.13 25.72 7.29
CA VAL A 160 7.43 25.16 6.92
C VAL A 160 7.96 25.89 5.69
N TYR A 161 7.17 25.89 4.61
CA TYR A 161 7.48 26.62 3.38
C TYR A 161 6.22 26.87 2.56
N GLU A 162 6.36 27.78 1.61
CA GLU A 162 5.46 27.96 0.49
C GLU A 162 6.24 27.69 -0.81
N GLN A 163 5.63 26.97 -1.75
CA GLN A 163 6.34 26.48 -2.92
C GLN A 163 5.45 26.42 -4.17
N ARG A 164 6.10 26.54 -5.34
CA ARG A 164 5.53 26.22 -6.65
C ARG A 164 6.14 24.93 -7.18
N SER A 165 5.31 23.93 -7.44
CA SER A 165 5.73 22.61 -7.92
C SER A 165 4.56 21.90 -8.63
N ASP A 166 4.81 20.76 -9.29
CA ASP A 166 3.73 19.96 -9.90
C ASP A 166 2.77 19.42 -8.82
N GLY A 167 3.30 19.20 -7.62
CA GLY A 167 2.55 18.68 -6.49
C GLY A 167 3.39 18.41 -5.26
N LEU A 168 2.80 17.66 -4.33
CA LEU A 168 3.38 17.19 -3.08
C LEU A 168 2.90 15.75 -2.83
N ILE A 169 3.81 14.87 -2.46
CA ILE A 169 3.50 13.52 -1.99
C ILE A 169 3.71 13.50 -0.47
N VAL A 170 2.75 12.96 0.27
CA VAL A 170 2.93 12.58 1.67
C VAL A 170 2.77 11.07 1.77
N ALA A 171 3.90 10.38 1.94
CA ALA A 171 3.95 8.93 1.98
C ALA A 171 4.16 8.38 3.40
N THR A 172 3.58 7.21 3.65
CA THR A 172 3.88 6.34 4.78
C THR A 172 5.23 5.63 4.55
N PRO A 173 5.77 4.92 5.56
CA PRO A 173 6.90 4.01 5.36
C PRO A 173 6.63 2.96 4.27
N THR A 174 5.43 2.40 4.23
CA THR A 174 5.01 1.44 3.19
C THR A 174 5.04 2.08 1.80
N GLY A 175 4.56 3.32 1.67
CA GLY A 175 4.59 4.05 0.41
C GLY A 175 5.98 4.50 -0.04
N SER A 176 7.00 4.39 0.81
CA SER A 176 8.37 4.81 0.48
C SER A 176 8.99 4.06 -0.69
N THR A 177 8.49 2.86 -0.99
CA THR A 177 8.90 2.03 -2.13
C THR A 177 7.94 2.10 -3.32
N ALA A 178 6.87 2.90 -3.21
CA ALA A 178 5.87 3.12 -4.25
C ALA A 178 6.17 4.43 -5.02
N TYR A 179 5.18 5.31 -5.19
CA TYR A 179 5.37 6.53 -5.99
C TYR A 179 6.40 7.49 -5.39
N ALA A 180 6.51 7.49 -4.05
CA ALA A 180 7.53 8.25 -3.32
C ALA A 180 8.97 7.92 -3.77
N LEU A 181 9.27 6.65 -4.05
CA LEU A 181 10.59 6.22 -4.52
C LEU A 181 10.94 6.87 -5.86
N SER A 182 10.00 6.80 -6.80
CA SER A 182 10.13 7.39 -8.14
C SER A 182 10.27 8.91 -8.09
N ALA A 183 9.68 9.56 -7.09
CA ALA A 183 9.79 11.00 -6.86
C ALA A 183 11.09 11.42 -6.14
N GLY A 184 12.01 10.50 -5.86
CA GLY A 184 13.28 10.78 -5.19
C GLY A 184 13.20 10.80 -3.67
N GLY A 185 12.14 10.21 -3.09
CA GLY A 185 12.04 9.97 -1.66
C GLY A 185 13.00 8.89 -1.17
N SER A 186 13.27 8.87 0.14
CA SER A 186 14.06 7.80 0.76
C SER A 186 13.23 6.53 0.91
N ILE A 187 13.89 5.37 0.82
CA ILE A 187 13.35 4.08 1.24
C ILE A 187 13.34 4.03 2.77
N VAL A 188 12.21 3.66 3.35
CA VAL A 188 11.97 3.71 4.80
C VAL A 188 11.56 2.33 5.27
N HIS A 189 12.21 1.83 6.33
CA HIS A 189 11.84 0.56 6.93
C HIS A 189 10.39 0.63 7.47
N PRO A 190 9.53 -0.38 7.21
CA PRO A 190 8.11 -0.32 7.55
C PRO A 190 7.78 -0.10 9.04
N GLU A 191 8.66 -0.53 9.95
CA GLU A 191 8.50 -0.34 11.40
C GLU A 191 8.59 1.13 11.87
N LEU A 192 9.14 2.03 11.04
CA LEU A 192 9.31 3.42 11.43
C LEU A 192 7.97 4.17 11.41
N ASN A 193 7.81 5.14 12.30
CA ASN A 193 6.57 5.93 12.42
C ASN A 193 6.80 7.37 11.95
N ILE A 194 6.87 7.55 10.63
CA ILE A 194 7.22 8.82 9.98
C ILE A 194 6.30 9.18 8.81
N TRP A 195 6.28 10.46 8.46
CA TRP A 195 5.84 10.96 7.16
C TRP A 195 7.06 11.23 6.27
N ASN A 196 6.99 10.77 5.02
CA ASN A 196 7.96 11.11 3.98
C ASN A 196 7.30 12.12 3.02
N ILE A 197 7.64 13.40 3.17
CA ILE A 197 7.02 14.53 2.47
C ILE A 197 7.92 14.92 1.29
N ILE A 198 7.45 14.70 0.07
CA ILE A 198 8.27 14.80 -1.14
C ILE A 198 7.62 15.80 -2.12
N PRO A 199 8.24 16.97 -2.34
CA PRO A 199 7.77 17.90 -3.35
C PRO A 199 8.06 17.38 -4.76
N MET A 200 7.10 17.48 -5.67
CA MET A 200 7.24 17.01 -7.05
C MET A 200 7.67 18.13 -8.00
N MET A 201 8.82 18.00 -8.65
CA MET A 201 9.32 18.95 -9.66
C MET A 201 9.26 20.41 -9.20
N SER A 202 9.82 20.68 -8.01
CA SER A 202 9.86 22.02 -7.43
C SER A 202 10.69 23.00 -8.27
N GLN A 203 10.19 24.22 -8.41
CA GLN A 203 10.98 25.32 -8.98
C GLN A 203 12.13 25.76 -8.05
N SER A 204 12.02 25.49 -6.74
CA SER A 204 13.03 25.88 -5.76
C SER A 204 14.22 24.90 -5.75
N LEU A 205 15.43 25.41 -6.02
CA LEU A 205 16.66 24.62 -6.02
C LEU A 205 17.04 24.05 -4.64
N SER A 206 16.55 24.66 -3.56
CA SER A 206 16.76 24.20 -2.19
C SER A 206 15.68 23.24 -1.70
N SER A 207 14.67 22.93 -2.53
CA SER A 207 13.61 21.98 -2.19
C SER A 207 14.18 20.59 -1.97
N ARG A 208 13.84 19.95 -0.86
CA ARG A 208 14.29 18.60 -0.49
C ARG A 208 13.14 17.83 0.14
N PRO A 209 13.13 16.49 0.02
CA PRO A 209 12.25 15.66 0.85
C PRO A 209 12.43 15.96 2.34
N LEU A 210 11.34 15.92 3.08
CA LEU A 210 11.30 16.18 4.52
C LEU A 210 10.70 14.96 5.23
N ILE A 211 11.44 14.44 6.21
CA ILE A 211 10.96 13.36 7.07
C ILE A 211 10.62 13.91 8.45
N VAL A 212 9.41 13.62 8.92
CA VAL A 212 8.93 14.01 10.25
C VAL A 212 8.21 12.85 10.92
N SER A 213 7.96 12.92 12.23
CA SER A 213 7.13 11.92 12.90
C SER A 213 5.70 11.92 12.36
N ASN A 214 5.11 10.73 12.17
CA ASN A 214 3.71 10.60 11.75
C ASN A 214 2.68 10.97 12.84
N LYS A 215 3.15 11.33 14.05
CA LYS A 215 2.32 11.92 15.12
C LYS A 215 1.94 13.37 14.84
N LYS A 216 2.63 14.02 13.91
CA LYS A 216 2.38 15.41 13.53
C LYS A 216 1.25 15.51 12.51
N SER A 217 0.43 16.53 12.63
CA SER A 217 -0.57 16.86 11.61
C SER A 217 0.03 17.79 10.56
N LEU A 218 -0.32 17.55 9.30
CA LEU A 218 0.08 18.39 8.19
C LEU A 218 -1.15 19.17 7.70
N GLU A 219 -0.93 20.41 7.30
CA GLU A 219 -1.92 21.20 6.58
C GLU A 219 -1.29 21.70 5.28
N ILE A 220 -1.96 21.45 4.16
CA ILE A 220 -1.56 21.91 2.84
C ILE A 220 -2.60 22.94 2.40
N GLN A 221 -2.23 24.22 2.46
CA GLN A 221 -3.05 25.32 1.99
C GLN A 221 -2.84 25.49 0.49
N LEU A 222 -3.88 25.25 -0.30
CA LEU A 222 -3.87 25.43 -1.74
C LEU A 222 -4.07 26.90 -2.07
N ILE A 223 -3.14 27.52 -2.80
CA ILE A 223 -3.18 28.98 -3.06
C ILE A 223 -3.73 29.25 -4.46
N GLU A 224 -3.06 28.74 -5.48
CA GLU A 224 -3.42 28.95 -6.89
C GLU A 224 -2.76 27.90 -7.77
N GLY A 225 -3.25 27.72 -8.98
CA GLY A 225 -2.62 26.84 -9.96
C GLY A 225 -3.20 27.01 -11.35
N PRO A 226 -2.84 26.12 -12.29
CA PRO A 226 -3.14 26.31 -13.70
C PRO A 226 -4.60 26.03 -14.08
N LEU A 227 -5.28 25.20 -13.30
CA LEU A 227 -6.68 24.82 -13.49
C LEU A 227 -7.54 25.49 -12.41
N GLU A 228 -8.85 25.28 -12.45
CA GLU A 228 -9.79 25.79 -11.43
C GLU A 228 -9.65 25.08 -10.08
N HIS A 229 -9.08 23.87 -10.06
CA HIS A 229 -8.89 23.04 -8.87
C HIS A 229 -7.52 22.35 -8.91
N ALA A 230 -7.03 21.98 -7.73
CA ALA A 230 -6.00 20.95 -7.57
C ALA A 230 -6.67 19.58 -7.48
N MET A 231 -5.86 18.53 -7.48
CA MET A 231 -6.31 17.15 -7.39
C MET A 231 -5.66 16.45 -6.20
N VAL A 232 -6.44 15.64 -5.49
CA VAL A 232 -5.96 14.70 -4.48
C VAL A 232 -6.15 13.29 -5.00
N CYS A 233 -5.09 12.50 -4.97
CA CYS A 233 -5.09 11.09 -5.34
C CYS A 233 -4.50 10.29 -4.17
N VAL A 234 -5.13 9.19 -3.81
CA VAL A 234 -4.69 8.34 -2.70
C VAL A 234 -4.46 6.93 -3.21
N ASP A 235 -3.29 6.34 -2.91
CA ASP A 235 -2.84 5.04 -3.42
C ASP A 235 -3.04 4.84 -4.93
N GLY A 236 -2.81 5.90 -5.72
CA GLY A 236 -2.98 5.90 -7.18
C GLY A 236 -4.39 5.53 -7.66
N GLN A 237 -5.43 5.80 -6.87
CA GLN A 237 -6.81 5.47 -7.20
C GLN A 237 -7.46 6.53 -8.11
N LYS A 238 -8.42 7.29 -7.59
CA LYS A 238 -9.16 8.29 -8.35
C LYS A 238 -8.72 9.68 -7.90
N ASP A 239 -8.55 10.58 -8.87
CA ASP A 239 -8.35 12.00 -8.60
C ASP A 239 -9.65 12.64 -8.10
N ILE A 240 -9.53 13.35 -6.98
CA ILE A 240 -10.61 14.06 -6.33
C ILE A 240 -10.30 15.56 -6.41
N PRO A 241 -11.15 16.38 -7.05
CA PRO A 241 -10.89 17.80 -7.20
C PRO A 241 -11.03 18.53 -5.85
N VAL A 242 -10.11 19.46 -5.60
CA VAL A 242 -10.11 20.35 -4.44
C VAL A 242 -9.88 21.78 -4.91
N GLU A 243 -10.81 22.67 -4.57
CA GLU A 243 -10.71 24.08 -4.91
C GLU A 243 -9.46 24.74 -4.31
N TYR A 244 -8.87 25.68 -5.04
CA TYR A 244 -7.88 26.58 -4.47
C TYR A 244 -8.50 27.47 -3.37
N ASN A 245 -7.66 28.00 -2.49
CA ASN A 245 -8.04 28.69 -1.25
C ASN A 245 -8.73 27.78 -0.21
N LYS A 246 -8.54 26.46 -0.33
CA LYS A 246 -8.92 25.46 0.68
C LYS A 246 -7.67 24.80 1.27
N SER A 247 -7.84 24.14 2.41
CA SER A 247 -6.81 23.35 3.06
C SER A 247 -7.10 21.86 2.96
N ILE A 248 -6.04 21.07 2.81
CA ILE A 248 -6.05 19.61 2.99
C ILE A 248 -5.34 19.32 4.30
N HIS A 249 -6.02 18.63 5.21
CA HIS A 249 -5.43 18.18 6.48
C HIS A 249 -5.01 16.73 6.35
N ILE A 250 -3.75 16.42 6.64
CA ILE A 250 -3.21 15.06 6.59
C ILE A 250 -2.79 14.62 7.98
N SER A 251 -3.21 13.41 8.36
CA SER A 251 -2.88 12.81 9.65
C SER A 251 -2.78 11.28 9.56
N LYS A 252 -2.41 10.64 10.68
CA LYS A 252 -2.36 9.18 10.77
C LYS A 252 -3.77 8.68 11.05
N LYS A 253 -4.25 7.72 10.24
CA LYS A 253 -5.54 7.06 10.53
C LYS A 253 -5.46 6.29 11.85
N ASN A 254 -6.56 6.28 12.60
CA ASN A 254 -6.63 5.56 13.88
C ASN A 254 -6.52 4.03 13.71
N SER A 255 -7.08 3.48 12.64
CA SER A 255 -6.95 2.06 12.28
C SER A 255 -5.59 1.76 11.65
N SER A 256 -5.05 0.58 11.90
CA SER A 256 -3.84 0.05 11.23
C SER A 256 -4.17 -1.18 10.39
N LEU A 257 -3.37 -1.40 9.34
CA LEU A 257 -3.43 -2.63 8.56
C LEU A 257 -2.60 -3.69 9.27
N LYS A 258 -3.21 -4.81 9.62
CA LYS A 258 -2.53 -5.96 10.21
C LYS A 258 -2.08 -6.89 9.10
N ILE A 259 -0.77 -7.09 8.96
CA ILE A 259 -0.18 -8.00 7.96
C ILE A 259 0.46 -9.17 8.70
N ILE A 260 0.21 -10.38 8.21
CA ILE A 260 0.88 -11.59 8.66
C ILE A 260 2.09 -11.82 7.75
N HIS A 261 3.24 -12.02 8.38
CA HIS A 261 4.50 -12.36 7.74
C HIS A 261 4.99 -13.72 8.25
N PRO A 262 5.68 -14.54 7.41
CA PRO A 262 6.49 -15.66 7.88
C PRO A 262 7.50 -15.21 8.95
N SER A 263 7.91 -16.13 9.81
CA SER A 263 8.81 -15.80 10.93
C SER A 263 10.21 -15.38 10.49
N ASP A 264 10.59 -15.68 9.25
CA ASP A 264 11.86 -15.36 8.60
C ASP A 264 11.75 -14.19 7.59
N ASN A 265 10.66 -13.42 7.62
CA ASN A 265 10.47 -12.27 6.73
C ASN A 265 11.64 -11.27 6.80
N ASP A 266 12.22 -10.96 5.63
CA ASP A 266 13.31 -10.01 5.45
C ASP A 266 12.90 -8.89 4.48
N PHE A 267 12.62 -7.70 5.01
CA PHE A 267 12.35 -6.50 4.19
C PHE A 267 13.47 -6.22 3.18
N TYR A 268 14.73 -6.48 3.53
CA TYR A 268 15.86 -6.25 2.64
C TYR A 268 15.95 -7.28 1.53
N GLU A 269 15.35 -8.46 1.66
CA GLU A 269 15.19 -9.41 0.56
C GLU A 269 14.35 -8.83 -0.55
N ALA A 270 13.19 -8.24 -0.20
CA ALA A 270 12.35 -7.52 -1.15
C ALA A 270 13.13 -6.37 -1.82
N CYS A 271 13.96 -5.63 -1.08
CA CYS A 271 14.85 -4.62 -1.68
C CYS A 271 15.85 -5.24 -2.66
N ARG A 272 16.49 -6.36 -2.33
CA ARG A 272 17.44 -7.05 -3.23
C ARG A 272 16.76 -7.49 -4.51
N GLU A 273 15.57 -8.08 -4.42
CA GLU A 273 14.84 -8.58 -5.58
C GLU A 273 14.26 -7.47 -6.45
N LYS A 274 13.62 -6.45 -5.86
CA LYS A 274 12.91 -5.40 -6.61
C LYS A 274 13.80 -4.26 -7.06
N LEU A 275 14.81 -3.91 -6.28
CA LEU A 275 15.68 -2.77 -6.54
C LEU A 275 17.05 -3.19 -7.09
N GLY A 276 17.29 -4.50 -7.22
CA GLY A 276 18.53 -5.02 -7.76
C GLY A 276 19.74 -4.78 -6.86
N TRP A 277 19.56 -4.67 -5.54
CA TRP A 277 20.68 -4.44 -4.61
C TRP A 277 21.66 -5.63 -4.53
N SER A 278 21.27 -6.79 -5.04
CA SER A 278 22.13 -7.97 -5.18
C SER A 278 22.94 -8.01 -6.49
N LEU A 279 22.76 -7.04 -7.39
CA LEU A 279 23.49 -7.01 -8.66
C LEU A 279 24.99 -6.79 -8.43
N ASP A 280 25.81 -7.73 -8.90
CA ASP A 280 27.27 -7.58 -8.89
C ASP A 280 27.70 -6.49 -9.89
N ILE A 281 27.96 -5.30 -9.36
CA ILE A 281 28.43 -4.14 -10.13
C ILE A 281 29.88 -4.27 -10.61
N THR A 282 30.63 -5.30 -10.16
CA THR A 282 32.02 -5.55 -10.55
C THR A 282 32.17 -6.54 -11.72
N ALA A 283 31.08 -7.23 -12.10
CA ALA A 283 31.07 -8.13 -13.24
C ALA A 283 31.31 -7.32 -14.53
N LYS A 284 32.55 -7.39 -15.05
CA LYS A 284 32.90 -6.80 -16.35
C LYS A 284 31.95 -7.34 -17.42
N LYS A 285 31.21 -6.45 -18.09
CA LYS A 285 30.52 -6.78 -19.33
C LYS A 285 31.57 -7.28 -20.31
N ASN A 286 31.60 -8.59 -20.55
CA ASN A 286 32.30 -9.15 -21.71
C ASN A 286 31.62 -8.60 -22.95
N HIS A 287 32.12 -7.48 -23.46
CA HIS A 287 31.79 -7.02 -24.81
C HIS A 287 32.31 -8.08 -25.77
N GLN A 288 31.42 -8.96 -26.23
CA GLN A 288 31.64 -9.70 -27.45
C GLN A 288 31.60 -8.68 -28.60
N THR A 289 32.79 -8.41 -29.14
CA THR A 289 33.06 -7.77 -30.42
C THR A 289 32.48 -8.58 -31.58
#